data_AF-A0A6A4ILU7-F1
#
_entry.id   AF-A0A6A4ILU7-F1
#
_cell.length_a   1.000
_cell.length_b   1.000
_cell.length_c   1.000
_cell.angle_alpha   90.00
_cell.angle_beta   90.00
_cell.angle_gamma   90.00
#
_symmetry.space_group_name_H-M   'P 1'
#
loop_
_entity.id
_entity.type
_entity.pdbx_description
1 polymer ?
#
loop_
_entity_poly.entity_id
_entity_poly.type
_entity_poly.pdbx_seq_one_letter_code
_entity_poly.pdbx_strand_id
1 'polypeptide(L)'
;DALRELKSRYNLHMPISKLPAEILCVIFMLVPESTDDDWYRFTVTHVCSHWRSIALNYPEMWNMPDFWMPEWACEMLKRSEMAPL
;
A
#
# COMPACT_ATOMS: atom_id res chain seq x y z
N ASP A 1 13.72 -16.48 10.75
CA ASP A 1 14.57 -15.91 9.69
C ASP A 1 15.17 -14.58 10.17
N ALA A 2 16.40 -14.61 10.70
CA ALA A 2 16.99 -13.52 11.49
C ALA A 2 17.17 -12.20 10.69
N LEU A 3 17.40 -12.31 9.37
CA LEU A 3 17.54 -11.15 8.49
C LEU A 3 16.26 -10.31 8.40
N ARG A 4 15.09 -10.96 8.39
CA ARG A 4 13.79 -10.27 8.33
C ARG A 4 13.55 -9.49 9.61
N GLU A 5 13.90 -10.04 10.75
CA GLU A 5 13.73 -9.40 12.06
C GLU A 5 14.65 -8.18 12.21
N LEU A 6 15.91 -8.28 11.78
CA LEU A 6 16.83 -7.15 11.80
C LEU A 6 16.34 -6.00 10.91
N LYS A 7 15.90 -6.30 9.68
CA LYS A 7 15.29 -5.31 8.77
C LYS A 7 14.05 -4.67 9.38
N SER A 8 13.19 -5.46 10.03
CA SER A 8 12.00 -4.95 10.70
C SER A 8 12.37 -3.97 11.82
N ARG A 9 13.35 -4.33 12.67
CA ARG A 9 13.84 -3.44 13.74
C ARG A 9 14.44 -2.15 13.17
N TYR A 10 15.25 -2.26 12.13
CA TYR A 10 15.83 -1.09 11.46
C TYR A 10 14.75 -0.16 10.91
N ASN A 11 13.76 -0.71 10.21
CA ASN A 11 12.66 0.06 9.66
C ASN A 11 11.86 0.78 10.74
N LEU A 12 11.65 0.18 11.92
CA LEU A 12 10.96 0.83 13.05
C LEU A 12 11.68 2.08 13.56
N HIS A 13 12.99 2.20 13.37
CA HIS A 13 13.76 3.38 13.76
C HIS A 13 13.78 4.49 12.71
N MET A 14 13.34 4.21 11.48
CA MET A 14 13.30 5.22 10.42
C MET A 14 12.27 6.31 10.74
N PRO A 15 12.54 7.59 10.43
CA PRO A 15 11.62 8.69 10.74
C PRO A 15 10.21 8.49 10.19
N ILE A 16 10.09 7.94 8.96
CA ILE A 16 8.80 7.69 8.31
C ILE A 16 7.94 6.65 9.04
N SER A 17 8.57 5.67 9.70
CA SER A 17 7.87 4.62 10.45
C SER A 17 7.34 5.10 11.80
N LYS A 18 7.65 6.34 12.20
CA LYS A 18 7.11 6.98 13.40
C LYS A 18 5.82 7.75 13.13
N LEU A 19 5.45 7.90 11.85
CA LEU A 19 4.20 8.55 11.47
C LEU A 19 3.02 7.62 11.82
N PRO A 20 1.87 8.19 12.24
CA PRO A 20 0.63 7.44 12.36
C PRO A 20 0.24 6.78 11.03
N ALA A 21 -0.50 5.68 11.10
CA ALA A 21 -0.93 4.93 9.91
C ALA A 21 -1.77 5.79 8.97
N GLU A 22 -2.60 6.68 9.51
CA GLU A 22 -3.46 7.61 8.77
C GLU A 22 -2.63 8.57 7.91
N ILE A 23 -1.52 9.06 8.44
CA ILE A 23 -0.61 9.95 7.70
C ILE A 23 0.11 9.18 6.60
N LEU A 24 0.50 7.93 6.87
CA LEU A 24 1.08 7.05 5.86
C LEU A 24 0.08 6.76 4.74
N CYS A 25 -1.19 6.50 5.06
CA CYS A 25 -2.26 6.33 4.07
C CYS A 25 -2.41 7.55 3.17
N VAL A 26 -2.45 8.76 3.74
CA VAL A 26 -2.49 10.01 2.96
C VAL A 26 -1.28 10.11 2.03
N ILE A 27 -0.07 9.81 2.53
CA ILE A 27 1.15 9.82 1.70
C ILE A 27 1.05 8.80 0.56
N PHE A 28 0.54 7.60 0.81
CA PHE A 28 0.37 6.57 -0.22
C PHE A 28 -0.59 7.01 -1.33
N MET A 29 -1.64 7.77 -0.99
CA MET A 29 -2.61 8.29 -1.95
C MET A 29 -2.12 9.51 -2.73
N LEU A 30 -1.08 10.20 -2.26
CA LEU A 30 -0.49 11.35 -2.96
C LEU A 30 0.49 10.96 -4.07
N VAL A 31 0.79 9.67 -4.23
CA VAL A 31 1.62 9.19 -5.34
C VAL A 31 0.80 9.37 -6.64
N PRO A 32 1.26 10.22 -7.57
CA PRO A 32 0.45 10.56 -8.73
C PRO A 32 0.30 9.37 -9.69
N GLU A 33 -0.91 9.18 -10.22
CA GLU A 33 -1.25 8.23 -11.31
C GLU A 33 -0.59 8.60 -12.66
N SER A 34 0.31 9.58 -12.68
CA SER A 34 0.83 10.18 -13.92
C SER A 34 2.00 9.42 -14.55
N THR A 35 2.37 8.26 -14.00
CA THR A 35 3.32 7.35 -14.64
C THR A 35 2.52 6.23 -15.28
N ASP A 36 2.95 5.70 -16.43
CA ASP A 36 2.43 4.48 -17.07
C ASP A 36 2.50 3.20 -16.18
N ASP A 37 2.62 3.38 -14.86
CA ASP A 37 2.83 2.39 -13.83
C ASP A 37 1.70 2.52 -12.79
N ASP A 38 0.50 2.06 -13.18
CA ASP A 38 -0.68 1.88 -12.30
C ASP A 38 -0.37 0.95 -11.10
N TRP A 39 0.81 0.34 -11.07
CA TRP A 39 1.26 -0.58 -10.04
C TRP A 39 1.78 0.10 -8.78
N TYR A 40 1.81 1.44 -8.70
CA TYR A 40 2.33 2.13 -7.52
C TYR A 40 1.65 1.66 -6.22
N ARG A 41 0.34 1.37 -6.27
CA ARG A 41 -0.44 0.84 -5.15
C ARG A 41 0.15 -0.48 -4.64
N PHE A 42 0.53 -1.37 -5.55
CA PHE A 42 1.20 -2.62 -5.21
C PHE A 42 2.64 -2.36 -4.74
N THR A 43 3.38 -1.48 -5.39
CA THR A 43 4.76 -1.12 -5.02
C THR A 43 4.86 -0.67 -3.55
N VAL A 44 3.91 0.14 -3.07
CA VAL A 44 3.82 0.54 -1.65
C VAL A 44 3.72 -0.67 -0.72
N THR A 45 2.93 -1.69 -1.08
CA THR A 45 2.83 -2.93 -0.28
C THR A 45 4.13 -3.74 -0.26
N HIS A 46 5.04 -3.53 -1.22
CA HIS A 46 6.29 -4.28 -1.32
C HIS A 46 7.49 -3.65 -0.61
N VAL A 47 7.37 -2.41 -0.09
CA VAL A 47 8.46 -1.71 0.62
C VAL A 47 8.88 -2.44 1.90
N CYS A 48 7.93 -2.71 2.80
CA CYS A 48 8.17 -3.50 4.02
C CYS A 48 6.89 -4.14 4.55
N SER A 49 7.00 -4.99 5.57
CA SER A 49 5.83 -5.64 6.20
C SER A 49 4.87 -4.64 6.87
N HIS A 50 5.40 -3.56 7.45
CA HIS A 50 4.57 -2.52 8.08
C HIS A 50 3.72 -1.77 7.06
N TRP A 51 4.32 -1.32 5.96
CA TRP A 51 3.63 -0.63 4.87
C TRP A 51 2.60 -1.54 4.20
N ARG A 52 2.95 -2.81 3.96
CA ARG A 52 2.01 -3.82 3.50
C ARG A 52 0.78 -3.90 4.40
N SER A 53 1.00 -3.99 5.71
CA SER A 53 -0.11 -4.10 6.66
C SER A 53 -1.00 -2.86 6.62
N ILE A 54 -0.43 -1.65 6.53
CA ILE A 54 -1.22 -0.41 6.48
C ILE A 54 -2.00 -0.33 5.16
N ALA A 55 -1.30 -0.47 4.03
CA ALA A 55 -1.89 -0.33 2.70
C ALA A 55 -3.01 -1.36 2.43
N LEU A 56 -2.83 -2.62 2.83
CA LEU A 56 -3.86 -3.65 2.64
C LEU A 56 -5.10 -3.43 3.53
N ASN A 57 -4.98 -2.72 4.65
CA ASN A 57 -6.10 -2.41 5.54
C ASN A 57 -6.69 -1.00 5.29
N TYR A 58 -6.37 -0.38 4.15
CA TYR A 58 -6.87 0.94 3.77
C TYR A 58 -7.69 0.85 2.48
N PRO A 59 -9.02 0.64 2.56
CA PRO A 59 -9.86 0.33 1.41
C PRO A 59 -9.87 1.40 0.30
N GLU A 60 -9.78 2.68 0.67
CA GLU A 60 -9.72 3.79 -0.28
C GLU A 60 -8.51 3.73 -1.23
N MET A 61 -7.46 2.99 -0.87
CA MET A 61 -6.32 2.78 -1.75
C MET A 61 -6.62 1.85 -2.93
N TRP A 62 -7.67 1.03 -2.83
CA TRP A 62 -7.98 -0.04 -3.79
C TRP A 62 -9.27 0.24 -4.58
N ASN A 63 -9.88 1.41 -4.42
CA ASN A 63 -11.18 1.74 -4.99
C ASN A 63 -11.16 2.12 -6.48
N MET A 64 -9.98 2.24 -7.09
CA MET A 64 -9.79 2.49 -8.51
C MET A 64 -9.17 1.26 -9.19
N PRO A 65 -9.95 0.22 -9.49
CA PRO A 65 -9.44 -1.02 -10.08
C PRO A 65 -8.88 -0.81 -11.49
N ASP A 66 -7.70 -1.35 -11.75
CA ASP A 66 -7.12 -1.42 -13.09
C ASP A 66 -7.72 -2.60 -13.88
N PHE A 67 -8.62 -2.27 -14.81
CA PHE A 67 -9.31 -3.25 -15.65
C PHE A 67 -8.47 -3.80 -16.82
N TRP A 68 -7.27 -3.26 -17.07
CA TRP A 68 -6.39 -3.80 -18.11
C TRP A 68 -5.80 -5.15 -17.66
N MET A 69 -5.79 -5.40 -16.36
CA MET A 69 -5.36 -6.65 -15.74
C MET A 69 -6.44 -7.21 -14.80
N PRO A 70 -7.39 -8.03 -15.32
CA PRO A 70 -8.58 -8.47 -14.60
C PRO A 70 -8.35 -9.18 -13.27
N GLU A 71 -7.24 -9.93 -13.14
CA GLU A 71 -6.89 -10.61 -11.90
C GLU A 71 -6.61 -9.62 -10.76
N TRP A 72 -5.95 -8.51 -11.10
CA TRP A 72 -5.64 -7.45 -10.15
C TRP A 72 -6.86 -6.59 -9.88
N ALA A 73 -7.68 -6.27 -10.89
CA ALA A 73 -8.98 -5.62 -10.69
C ALA A 73 -9.83 -6.38 -9.66
N CYS A 74 -9.95 -7.71 -9.80
CA CYS A 74 -10.68 -8.55 -8.85
C CYS A 74 -10.13 -8.43 -7.43
N GLU A 75 -8.81 -8.39 -7.28
CA GLU A 75 -8.17 -8.29 -5.98
C GLU A 75 -8.30 -6.89 -5.37
N MET A 76 -8.26 -5.84 -6.19
CA MET A 76 -8.53 -4.46 -5.77
C MET A 76 -9.97 -4.31 -5.29
N LEU A 77 -10.94 -4.84 -6.04
CA LEU A 77 -12.36 -4.85 -5.65
C LEU A 77 -12.61 -5.59 -4.33
N LYS A 78 -11.90 -6.69 -4.05
CA LYS A 78 -12.00 -7.36 -2.74
C LYS A 78 -11.48 -6.48 -1.60
N ARG A 79 -10.42 -5.72 -1.85
CA ARG A 79 -9.74 -4.88 -0.85
C ARG A 79 -10.37 -3.50 -0.68
N SER A 80 -11.12 -3.03 -1.67
CA SER A 80 -11.87 -1.78 -1.58
C SER A 80 -13.06 -1.88 -0.63
N GLU A 81 -13.48 -3.09 -0.25
CA GLU A 81 -14.59 -3.33 0.69
C GLU A 81 -15.83 -2.48 0.36
N MET A 82 -16.17 -1.50 1.20
CA MET A 82 -17.28 -0.56 1.02
C MET A 82 -16.84 0.85 0.58
N ALA A 83 -15.58 1.03 0.22
CA ALA A 83 -15.09 2.30 -0.32
C ALA A 83 -15.81 2.63 -1.63
N PRO A 84 -16.11 3.92 -1.91
CA PRO A 84 -16.71 4.34 -3.17
C PRO A 84 -15.80 4.02 -4.35
N LEU A 85 -16.33 3.29 -5.35
CA LEU A 85 -15.69 2.99 -6.63
C LEU A 85 -15.91 4.09 -7.66
#